data_AF-Q30XU7-F1
#
_entry.id   AF-Q30XU7-F1
#
_cell.length_a   1.000
_cell.length_b   1.000
_cell.length_c   1.000
_cell.angle_alpha   90.00
_cell.angle_beta   90.00
_cell.angle_gamma   90.00
#
_symmetry.space_group_name_H-M   'P 1'
#
loop_
_entity.id
_entity.type
_entity.pdbx_description
1 polymer ?
#
loop_
_entity_poly.entity_id
_entity_poly.type
_entity_poly.pdbx_seq_one_letter_code
_entity_poly.pdbx_strand_id
1 'polypeptide(L)'
;MQPIVLLTDFGLSDPYVGQMKAVLHTLVPDAPVLDLSHGVPPHGVMQAAFFLAASARYYPAGTLFVAVVDPGVGTGRPLLYAESAGRFFLAPDNGLLTCVLEQDARIFRLESTAQQTAFACVRCASLKPATEQYHADAHPMQTVPPSATFHGRDIFAPLAAMLRRGPATGLPAHPVRPEDITTPDWNRARGSSSRLEATVMHVDRFGNLLLNASAEQWLPVVDAWQKRTGSAAGVVMRHENHPPVMLHVVETYALLPHLTDSVPARVTVSDRVTVSNRVTASNGVTVSAGSPAGLLASSQGYLEIACNCRPASQVLGLRTGSNIILTPAENSHA
;
A
#
# COMPACT_ATOMS: atom_id res chain seq x y z
N MET A 1 0.70 -5.55 25.39
CA MET A 1 0.62 -6.50 24.26
C MET A 1 0.93 -5.74 22.96
N GLN A 2 1.53 -6.35 21.93
CA GLN A 2 1.86 -5.62 20.67
C GLN A 2 0.58 -5.16 19.93
N PRO A 3 0.61 -4.04 19.18
CA PRO A 3 -0.59 -3.42 18.64
C PRO A 3 -1.19 -4.19 17.46
N ILE A 4 -2.51 -4.19 17.35
CA ILE A 4 -3.26 -4.64 16.16
C ILE A 4 -3.57 -3.41 15.33
N VAL A 5 -3.19 -3.40 14.05
CA VAL A 5 -3.36 -2.26 13.14
C VAL A 5 -4.38 -2.62 12.07
N LEU A 6 -5.41 -1.80 11.89
CA LEU A 6 -6.49 -2.05 10.94
C LEU A 6 -6.33 -1.25 9.65
N LEU A 7 -6.51 -1.91 8.51
CA LEU A 7 -6.61 -1.28 7.18
C LEU A 7 -7.84 -1.82 6.46
N THR A 8 -8.79 -0.97 6.06
CA THR A 8 -10.01 -1.42 5.35
C THR A 8 -10.50 -0.43 4.29
N ASP A 9 -11.47 -0.84 3.49
CA ASP A 9 -12.25 0.01 2.56
C ASP A 9 -13.67 0.32 3.07
N PHE A 10 -13.96 0.06 4.35
CA PHE A 10 -15.29 0.22 4.95
C PHE A 10 -15.72 1.68 5.20
N GLY A 11 -14.80 2.64 5.10
CA GLY A 11 -15.07 4.01 5.51
C GLY A 11 -15.23 4.17 7.02
N LEU A 12 -15.53 5.41 7.44
CA LEU A 12 -15.82 5.78 8.83
C LEU A 12 -17.25 6.31 9.02
N SER A 13 -18.05 6.36 7.95
CA SER A 13 -19.44 6.82 8.00
C SER A 13 -20.39 5.75 8.55
N ASP A 14 -20.00 4.47 8.43
CA ASP A 14 -20.78 3.30 8.81
C ASP A 14 -20.20 2.62 10.07
N PRO A 15 -20.98 1.79 10.80
CA PRO A 15 -20.55 1.22 12.08
C PRO A 15 -19.50 0.11 11.99
N TYR A 16 -19.10 -0.31 10.78
CA TYR A 16 -18.33 -1.54 10.56
C TYR A 16 -16.99 -1.57 11.29
N VAL A 17 -16.20 -0.49 11.21
CA VAL A 17 -14.92 -0.38 11.92
C VAL A 17 -15.12 -0.42 13.43
N GLY A 18 -16.14 0.28 13.94
CA GLY A 18 -16.49 0.28 15.35
C GLY A 18 -16.85 -1.12 15.86
N GLN A 19 -17.61 -1.89 15.07
CA GLN A 19 -17.95 -3.28 15.41
C GLN A 19 -16.71 -4.20 15.46
N MET A 20 -15.78 -4.07 14.51
CA MET A 20 -14.51 -4.83 14.56
C MET A 20 -13.71 -4.50 15.82
N LYS A 21 -13.59 -3.21 16.15
CA LYS A 21 -12.88 -2.76 17.37
C LYS A 21 -13.55 -3.26 18.64
N ALA A 22 -14.88 -3.28 18.70
CA ALA A 22 -15.61 -3.81 19.85
C ALA A 22 -15.32 -5.31 20.06
N VAL A 23 -15.28 -6.10 18.98
CA VAL A 23 -14.89 -7.52 19.04
C VAL A 23 -13.45 -7.67 19.52
N LEU A 24 -12.51 -6.92 18.95
CA LEU A 24 -11.11 -6.96 19.37
C LEU A 24 -10.94 -6.56 20.84
N HIS A 25 -11.59 -5.50 21.28
CA HIS A 25 -11.53 -5.03 22.67
C HIS A 25 -12.09 -6.07 23.65
N THR A 26 -13.16 -6.78 23.26
CA THR A 26 -13.73 -7.87 24.07
C THR A 26 -12.77 -9.05 24.19
N LEU A 27 -12.09 -9.42 23.09
CA LEU A 27 -11.24 -10.60 23.03
C LEU A 27 -9.81 -10.36 23.51
N VAL A 28 -9.26 -9.17 23.32
CA VAL A 28 -7.88 -8.81 23.67
C VAL A 28 -7.83 -7.36 24.18
N PRO A 29 -8.42 -7.08 25.36
CA PRO A 29 -8.55 -5.71 25.89
C PRO A 29 -7.20 -5.00 26.09
N ASP A 30 -6.12 -5.75 26.30
CA ASP A 30 -4.76 -5.23 26.54
C ASP A 30 -3.96 -4.99 25.24
N ALA A 31 -4.51 -5.32 24.07
CA ALA A 31 -3.91 -5.03 22.77
C ALA A 31 -4.37 -3.65 22.28
N PRO A 32 -3.46 -2.69 22.06
CA PRO A 32 -3.82 -1.45 21.40
C PRO A 32 -4.35 -1.75 20.00
N VAL A 33 -5.51 -1.18 19.65
CA VAL A 33 -6.07 -1.25 18.30
C VAL A 33 -5.88 0.11 17.63
N LEU A 34 -5.06 0.13 16.59
CA LEU A 34 -4.70 1.33 15.83
C LEU A 34 -5.32 1.26 14.43
N ASP A 35 -5.66 2.42 13.87
CA ASP A 35 -6.11 2.50 12.49
C ASP A 35 -4.95 2.97 11.62
N LEU A 36 -4.66 2.22 10.56
CA LEU A 36 -3.80 2.70 9.48
C LEU A 36 -4.61 3.57 8.52
N SER A 37 -5.72 3.01 8.01
CA SER A 37 -6.68 3.75 7.20
C SER A 37 -7.96 2.93 7.01
N HIS A 38 -9.11 3.60 7.01
CA HIS A 38 -10.38 3.03 6.58
C HIS A 38 -10.92 3.73 5.33
N GLY A 39 -10.11 4.63 4.75
CA GLY A 39 -10.46 5.46 3.60
C GLY A 39 -9.94 4.92 2.26
N VAL A 40 -9.54 3.65 2.20
CA VAL A 40 -9.28 3.00 0.90
C VAL A 40 -10.59 3.02 0.11
N PRO A 41 -10.59 3.41 -1.18
CA PRO A 41 -11.76 3.30 -2.03
C PRO A 41 -12.31 1.87 -2.03
N PRO A 42 -13.64 1.69 -2.15
CA PRO A 42 -14.24 0.36 -2.24
C PRO A 42 -13.52 -0.51 -3.25
N HIS A 43 -13.12 -1.71 -2.82
CA HIS A 43 -12.45 -2.72 -3.64
C HIS A 43 -11.01 -2.37 -4.07
N GLY A 44 -10.41 -1.32 -3.49
CA GLY A 44 -9.10 -0.78 -3.85
C GLY A 44 -7.89 -1.61 -3.39
N VAL A 45 -7.82 -2.89 -3.75
CA VAL A 45 -6.76 -3.84 -3.33
C VAL A 45 -5.35 -3.31 -3.59
N MET A 46 -5.09 -2.77 -4.79
CA MET A 46 -3.79 -2.21 -5.17
C MET A 46 -3.36 -1.05 -4.26
N GLN A 47 -4.28 -0.12 -3.98
CA GLN A 47 -3.98 1.02 -3.14
C GLN A 47 -3.77 0.61 -1.67
N ALA A 48 -4.56 -0.36 -1.19
CA ALA A 48 -4.38 -0.91 0.15
C ALA A 48 -3.04 -1.64 0.30
N ALA A 49 -2.62 -2.42 -0.71
CA ALA A 49 -1.29 -3.06 -0.72
C ALA A 49 -0.17 -2.00 -0.62
N PHE A 50 -0.30 -0.89 -1.36
CA PHE A 50 0.61 0.24 -1.26
C PHE A 50 0.60 0.89 0.13
N PHE A 51 -0.58 1.19 0.70
CA PHE A 51 -0.68 1.79 2.04
C PHE A 51 -0.04 0.93 3.12
N LEU A 52 -0.24 -0.40 3.03
CA LEU A 52 0.36 -1.36 3.94
C LEU A 52 1.89 -1.33 3.82
N ALA A 53 2.44 -1.41 2.61
CA ALA A 53 3.88 -1.38 2.36
C ALA A 53 4.55 -0.06 2.76
N ALA A 54 3.93 1.07 2.43
CA ALA A 54 4.42 2.40 2.77
C ALA A 54 4.50 2.61 4.29
N SER A 55 3.57 2.01 5.05
CA SER A 55 3.39 2.29 6.47
C SER A 55 4.04 1.24 7.40
N ALA A 56 4.04 -0.04 7.02
CA ALA A 56 4.35 -1.14 7.96
C ALA A 56 5.73 -0.99 8.62
N ARG A 57 6.73 -0.51 7.88
CA ARG A 57 8.10 -0.27 8.36
C ARG A 57 8.22 0.70 9.55
N TYR A 58 7.23 1.58 9.76
CA TYR A 58 7.22 2.53 10.87
C TYR A 58 6.65 1.95 12.17
N TYR A 59 5.98 0.81 12.10
CA TYR A 59 5.46 0.12 13.28
C TYR A 59 6.52 -0.80 13.90
N PRO A 60 6.52 -1.03 15.23
CA PRO A 60 7.48 -1.90 15.88
C PRO A 60 7.33 -3.35 15.43
N ALA A 61 8.40 -4.14 15.58
CA ALA A 61 8.36 -5.58 15.41
C ALA A 61 7.29 -6.21 16.34
N GLY A 62 6.63 -7.25 15.85
CA GLY A 62 5.51 -7.91 16.51
C GLY A 62 4.14 -7.27 16.27
N THR A 63 4.07 -6.12 15.57
CA THR A 63 2.79 -5.53 15.13
C THR A 63 2.04 -6.48 14.20
N LEU A 64 0.72 -6.61 14.38
CA LEU A 64 -0.18 -7.42 13.57
C LEU A 64 -1.06 -6.49 12.76
N PHE A 65 -0.88 -6.49 11.45
CA PHE A 65 -1.74 -5.78 10.53
C PHE A 65 -2.90 -6.68 10.12
N VAL A 66 -4.12 -6.17 10.25
CA VAL A 66 -5.34 -6.80 9.76
C VAL A 66 -5.85 -5.95 8.62
N ALA A 67 -5.61 -6.41 7.39
CA ALA A 67 -5.97 -5.70 6.18
C ALA A 67 -7.20 -6.38 5.54
N VAL A 68 -8.32 -5.68 5.49
CA VAL A 68 -9.60 -6.18 4.97
C VAL A 68 -10.10 -5.23 3.89
N VAL A 69 -9.63 -5.47 2.66
CA VAL A 69 -10.17 -4.91 1.42
C VAL A 69 -10.46 -6.09 0.52
N ASP A 70 -11.73 -6.47 0.47
CA ASP A 70 -12.10 -7.84 0.08
C ASP A 70 -13.32 -7.88 -0.84
N PRO A 71 -13.13 -7.64 -2.16
CA PRO A 71 -14.21 -7.73 -3.14
C PRO A 71 -14.78 -9.16 -3.27
N GLY A 72 -14.00 -10.16 -2.86
CA GLY A 72 -14.40 -11.56 -2.90
C GLY A 72 -15.20 -12.01 -1.69
N VAL A 73 -15.66 -11.09 -0.82
CA VAL A 73 -16.34 -11.44 0.44
C VAL A 73 -17.44 -12.50 0.27
N GLY A 74 -17.54 -13.45 1.19
CA GLY A 74 -18.51 -14.56 1.12
C GLY A 74 -18.17 -15.71 0.14
N THR A 75 -17.12 -15.61 -0.66
CA THR A 75 -16.62 -16.71 -1.52
C THR A 75 -15.64 -17.64 -0.80
N GLY A 76 -15.18 -18.70 -1.48
CA GLY A 76 -14.17 -19.65 -0.97
C GLY A 76 -12.71 -19.17 -1.01
N ARG A 77 -12.46 -17.86 -1.15
CA ARG A 77 -11.08 -17.33 -1.20
C ARG A 77 -10.31 -17.64 0.08
N PRO A 78 -9.03 -18.05 -0.01
CA PRO A 78 -8.24 -18.32 1.19
C PRO A 78 -7.93 -17.05 1.98
N LEU A 79 -7.63 -17.24 3.27
CA LEU A 79 -7.06 -16.19 4.12
C LEU A 79 -5.59 -16.48 4.36
N LEU A 80 -4.77 -15.44 4.35
CA LEU A 80 -3.34 -15.52 4.58
C LEU A 80 -3.00 -14.94 5.95
N TYR A 81 -2.13 -15.65 6.65
CA TYR A 81 -1.34 -15.14 7.75
C TYR A 81 0.13 -15.16 7.34
N ALA A 82 0.84 -14.04 7.47
CA ALA A 82 2.25 -13.95 7.10
C ALA A 82 3.08 -13.28 8.17
N GLU A 83 4.32 -13.73 8.30
CA GLU A 83 5.40 -13.08 9.04
C GLU A 83 6.43 -12.54 8.03
N SER A 84 6.70 -11.23 8.06
CA SER A 84 7.66 -10.58 7.18
C SER A 84 8.30 -9.39 7.90
N ALA A 85 9.63 -9.24 7.81
CA ALA A 85 10.39 -8.18 8.49
C ALA A 85 10.04 -8.02 9.99
N GLY A 86 9.85 -9.15 10.69
CA GLY A 86 9.47 -9.18 12.11
C GLY A 86 8.07 -8.66 12.44
N ARG A 87 7.19 -8.51 11.45
CA ARG A 87 5.78 -8.08 11.60
C ARG A 87 4.84 -9.15 11.06
N PHE A 88 3.60 -9.09 11.50
CA PHE A 88 2.58 -10.07 11.16
C PHE A 88 1.46 -9.44 10.34
N PHE A 89 0.90 -10.20 9.41
CA PHE A 89 -0.13 -9.72 8.48
C PHE A 89 -1.24 -10.75 8.37
N LEU A 90 -2.49 -10.29 8.42
CA LEU A 90 -3.69 -11.08 8.23
C LEU A 90 -4.55 -10.40 7.16
N ALA A 91 -4.81 -11.10 6.04
CA ALA A 91 -5.53 -10.55 4.90
C ALA A 91 -6.17 -11.67 4.04
N PRO A 92 -7.15 -11.37 3.17
CA PRO A 92 -7.55 -12.29 2.11
C PRO A 92 -6.42 -12.53 1.09
N ASP A 93 -6.38 -13.71 0.48
CA ASP A 93 -5.46 -14.07 -0.62
C ASP A 93 -5.92 -13.43 -1.95
N ASN A 94 -5.71 -12.13 -2.09
CA ASN A 94 -6.14 -11.35 -3.28
C ASN A 94 -5.08 -10.38 -3.80
N GLY A 95 -3.85 -10.48 -3.30
CA GLY A 95 -2.74 -9.59 -3.64
C GLY A 95 -2.41 -8.52 -2.61
N LEU A 96 -3.21 -8.33 -1.56
CA LEU A 96 -2.98 -7.31 -0.52
C LEU A 96 -1.59 -7.38 0.13
N LEU A 97 -1.08 -8.59 0.36
CA LEU A 97 0.18 -8.79 1.07
C LEU A 97 1.40 -8.71 0.15
N THR A 98 1.22 -8.66 -1.16
CA THR A 98 2.32 -8.86 -2.12
C THR A 98 3.42 -7.80 -2.03
N CYS A 99 3.10 -6.58 -1.59
CA CYS A 99 4.06 -5.50 -1.42
C CYS A 99 4.79 -5.50 -0.06
N VAL A 100 4.40 -6.34 0.90
CA VAL A 100 5.03 -6.42 2.24
C VAL A 100 5.80 -7.71 2.50
N LEU A 101 5.73 -8.68 1.58
CA LEU A 101 6.44 -9.95 1.70
C LEU A 101 7.89 -9.80 1.22
N GLU A 102 8.83 -10.01 2.14
CA GLU A 102 10.27 -10.11 1.85
C GLU A 102 10.67 -11.55 1.47
N GLN A 103 11.92 -11.75 1.05
CA GLN A 103 12.40 -13.06 0.56
C GLN A 103 12.33 -14.16 1.63
N ASP A 104 12.47 -13.81 2.90
CA ASP A 104 12.44 -14.71 4.05
C ASP A 104 11.05 -14.79 4.71
N ALA A 105 10.03 -14.19 4.09
CA ALA A 105 8.69 -14.16 4.64
C ALA A 105 8.12 -15.59 4.80
N ARG A 106 7.47 -15.82 5.94
CA ARG A 106 6.77 -17.08 6.24
C ARG A 106 5.29 -16.89 6.05
N ILE A 107 4.71 -17.61 5.10
CA ILE A 107 3.31 -17.42 4.70
C ILE A 107 2.53 -18.70 5.03
N PHE A 108 1.34 -18.51 5.58
CA PHE A 108 0.42 -19.57 5.95
C PHE A 108 -0.95 -19.29 5.35
N ARG A 109 -1.56 -20.31 4.75
CA ARG A 109 -2.97 -20.28 4.36
C ARG A 109 -3.79 -20.85 5.52
N LEU A 110 -4.74 -20.06 6.01
CA LEU A 110 -5.64 -20.48 7.09
C LEU A 110 -6.74 -21.38 6.54
N GLU A 111 -6.97 -22.52 7.18
CA GLU A 111 -8.06 -23.42 6.81
C GLU A 111 -9.44 -22.80 7.11
N SER A 112 -10.49 -23.29 6.44
CA SER A 112 -11.87 -22.89 6.74
C SER A 112 -12.29 -23.23 8.18
N THR A 113 -11.72 -24.28 8.78
CA THR A 113 -11.90 -24.67 10.18
C THR A 113 -11.35 -23.63 11.16
N ALA A 114 -10.28 -22.92 10.78
CA ALA A 114 -9.74 -21.81 11.56
C ALA A 114 -10.74 -20.64 11.64
N GLN A 115 -11.48 -20.38 10.56
CA GLN A 115 -12.53 -19.35 10.50
C GLN A 115 -13.73 -19.71 11.40
N GLN A 116 -14.11 -20.99 11.42
CA GLN A 116 -15.16 -21.51 12.30
C GLN A 116 -14.74 -21.45 13.78
N THR A 117 -13.47 -21.77 14.08
CA THR A 117 -12.91 -21.70 15.44
C THR A 117 -12.84 -20.26 15.96
N ALA A 118 -12.40 -19.32 15.10
CA ALA A 118 -12.41 -17.90 15.41
C ALA A 118 -13.81 -17.39 15.77
N PHE A 119 -14.81 -17.78 14.99
CA PHE A 119 -16.19 -17.44 15.26
C PHE A 119 -16.68 -18.01 16.61
N ALA A 120 -16.33 -19.26 16.92
CA ALA A 120 -16.67 -19.88 18.20
C ALA A 120 -16.04 -19.16 19.41
N CYS A 121 -14.81 -18.63 19.27
CA CYS A 121 -14.15 -17.87 20.34
C CYS A 121 -14.89 -16.57 20.68
N VAL A 122 -15.49 -15.87 19.71
CA VAL A 122 -16.34 -14.68 19.97
C VAL A 122 -17.52 -15.04 20.87
N ARG A 123 -18.15 -16.20 20.61
CA ARG A 123 -19.26 -16.70 21.41
C ARG A 123 -18.83 -17.02 22.84
N CYS A 124 -17.74 -17.75 23.02
CA CYS A 124 -17.26 -18.17 24.34
C CYS A 124 -16.72 -16.99 25.18
N ALA A 125 -16.03 -16.03 24.60
CA ALA A 125 -15.50 -14.88 25.34
C ALA A 125 -16.58 -13.89 25.80
N SER A 126 -17.70 -13.84 25.08
CA SER A 126 -18.91 -13.12 25.51
C SER A 126 -19.64 -13.83 26.66
N LEU A 127 -19.28 -15.09 26.95
CA LEU A 127 -19.78 -15.91 28.05
C LEU A 127 -18.73 -15.99 29.17
N LYS A 128 -18.52 -14.90 29.93
CA LYS A 128 -17.96 -15.05 31.28
C LYS A 128 -19.04 -15.59 32.22
N PRO A 129 -18.69 -16.39 33.26
CA PRO A 129 -19.67 -17.00 34.15
C PRO A 129 -20.47 -15.87 34.82
N ALA A 130 -21.79 -15.93 34.67
CA ALA A 130 -22.68 -15.08 35.42
C ALA A 130 -22.37 -15.28 36.91
N THR A 131 -21.77 -14.28 37.57
CA THR A 131 -22.14 -14.02 38.96
C THR A 131 -23.66 -13.93 38.99
N GLU A 132 -24.27 -14.74 39.85
CA GLU A 132 -25.69 -15.08 39.93
C GLU A 132 -26.64 -13.87 39.89
N GLN A 133 -26.82 -13.22 38.73
CA GLN A 133 -27.89 -12.23 38.47
C GLN A 133 -27.92 -11.66 37.04
N TYR A 134 -27.45 -12.38 36.02
CA TYR A 134 -27.75 -12.03 34.62
C TYR A 134 -28.57 -13.14 33.97
N HIS A 135 -29.86 -13.17 34.31
CA HIS A 135 -30.82 -14.01 33.64
C HIS A 135 -31.23 -13.39 32.29
N ALA A 136 -31.15 -14.22 31.24
CA ALA A 136 -32.11 -14.29 30.12
C ALA A 136 -32.08 -13.26 28.98
N ASP A 137 -31.01 -12.48 28.76
CA ASP A 137 -30.88 -11.68 27.52
C ASP A 137 -29.52 -11.90 26.83
N ALA A 138 -29.26 -13.12 26.39
CA ALA A 138 -28.26 -13.37 25.35
C ALA A 138 -28.72 -12.65 24.08
N HIS A 139 -28.03 -11.58 23.67
CA HIS A 139 -28.43 -10.77 22.51
C HIS A 139 -28.61 -11.70 21.29
N PRO A 140 -29.75 -11.65 20.56
CA PRO A 140 -30.10 -12.63 19.50
C PRO A 140 -29.12 -12.71 18.31
N MET A 141 -28.13 -11.82 18.25
CA MET A 141 -27.02 -11.87 17.29
C MET A 141 -25.98 -12.95 17.64
N GLN A 142 -26.02 -13.52 18.84
CA GLN A 142 -25.08 -14.52 19.36
C GLN A 142 -25.34 -15.94 18.83
N THR A 143 -26.43 -16.17 18.08
CA THR A 143 -26.83 -17.48 17.53
C THR A 143 -26.72 -17.59 16.01
N VAL A 144 -26.42 -16.50 15.30
CA VAL A 144 -26.27 -16.47 13.83
C VAL A 144 -24.90 -17.04 13.41
N PRO A 145 -24.75 -17.76 12.29
CA PRO A 145 -23.44 -18.09 11.70
C PRO A 145 -22.70 -16.82 11.23
N PRO A 146 -21.40 -16.89 10.88
CA PRO A 146 -20.69 -15.74 10.30
C PRO A 146 -21.48 -15.14 9.14
N SER A 147 -21.60 -13.81 9.09
CA SER A 147 -22.23 -13.14 7.96
C SER A 147 -21.42 -13.41 6.70
N ALA A 148 -22.09 -13.84 5.63
CA ALA A 148 -21.47 -13.98 4.32
C ALA A 148 -20.91 -12.66 3.77
N THR A 149 -21.35 -11.52 4.31
CA THR A 149 -20.99 -10.19 3.80
C THR A 149 -20.09 -9.39 4.72
N PHE A 150 -19.86 -9.83 5.97
CA PHE A 150 -19.05 -9.06 6.92
C PHE A 150 -18.00 -9.88 7.67
N HIS A 151 -17.08 -10.46 6.89
CA HIS A 151 -15.95 -11.22 7.42
C HIS A 151 -15.02 -10.38 8.30
N GLY A 152 -14.99 -9.05 8.15
CA GLY A 152 -14.20 -8.16 9.02
C GLY A 152 -14.49 -8.38 10.50
N ARG A 153 -15.77 -8.31 10.88
CA ARG A 153 -16.22 -8.54 12.27
C ARG A 153 -16.21 -10.01 12.65
N ASP A 154 -16.73 -10.87 11.78
CA ASP A 154 -17.06 -12.25 12.17
C ASP A 154 -15.87 -13.23 12.04
N ILE A 155 -14.83 -12.87 11.26
CA ILE A 155 -13.70 -13.75 10.97
C ILE A 155 -12.37 -13.05 11.27
N PHE A 156 -12.09 -11.90 10.65
CA PHE A 156 -10.78 -11.23 10.76
C PHE A 156 -10.49 -10.72 12.18
N ALA A 157 -11.45 -10.03 12.81
CA ALA A 157 -11.29 -9.54 14.18
C ALA A 157 -11.01 -10.68 15.18
N PRO A 158 -11.81 -11.77 15.24
CA PRO A 158 -11.49 -12.87 16.14
C PRO A 158 -10.22 -13.64 15.78
N LEU A 159 -9.91 -13.86 14.49
CA LEU A 159 -8.64 -14.45 14.08
C LEU A 159 -7.45 -13.62 14.59
N ALA A 160 -7.53 -12.30 14.43
CA ALA A 160 -6.48 -11.40 14.91
C ALA A 160 -6.31 -11.47 16.43
N ALA A 161 -7.41 -11.55 17.18
CA ALA A 161 -7.38 -11.71 18.63
C ALA A 161 -6.75 -13.06 19.04
N MET A 162 -7.07 -14.16 18.34
CA MET A 162 -6.46 -15.46 18.58
C MET A 162 -4.95 -15.43 18.31
N LEU A 163 -4.54 -14.96 17.12
CA LEU A 163 -3.15 -14.82 16.74
C LEU A 163 -2.36 -13.98 17.74
N ARG A 164 -3.00 -12.95 18.30
CA ARG A 164 -2.38 -12.06 19.28
C ARG A 164 -2.19 -12.71 20.66
N ARG A 165 -3.02 -13.68 21.04
CA ARG A 165 -2.84 -14.48 22.26
C ARG A 165 -1.71 -15.52 22.16
N GLY A 166 -1.23 -15.79 20.94
CA GLY A 166 0.02 -16.51 20.69
C GLY A 166 -0.15 -17.87 19.98
N PRO A 167 0.95 -18.47 19.51
CA PRO A 167 0.95 -19.67 18.65
C PRO A 167 0.37 -20.95 19.31
N ALA A 168 0.11 -20.93 20.62
CA ALA A 168 -0.59 -22.01 21.32
C ALA A 168 -2.07 -22.18 20.90
N THR A 169 -2.62 -21.28 20.09
CA THR A 169 -4.03 -21.38 19.65
C THR A 169 -4.29 -22.49 18.64
N GLY A 170 -3.26 -23.17 18.11
CA GLY A 170 -3.44 -24.32 17.22
C GLY A 170 -4.29 -24.00 15.98
N LEU A 171 -4.23 -22.75 15.49
CA LEU A 171 -5.00 -22.32 14.32
C LEU A 171 -4.62 -23.22 13.14
N PRO A 172 -5.56 -23.97 12.56
CA PRO A 172 -5.27 -24.85 11.44
C PRO A 172 -4.81 -24.01 10.24
N ALA A 173 -3.54 -24.15 9.89
CA ALA A 173 -2.89 -23.39 8.84
C ALA A 173 -1.78 -24.23 8.21
N HIS A 174 -1.59 -24.06 6.91
CA HIS A 174 -0.53 -24.75 6.18
C HIS A 174 0.44 -23.74 5.58
N PRO A 175 1.76 -24.01 5.65
CA PRO A 175 2.74 -23.16 4.99
C PRO A 175 2.50 -23.18 3.48
N VAL A 176 2.61 -22.01 2.86
CA VAL A 176 2.53 -21.84 1.40
C VAL A 176 3.74 -21.05 0.92
N ARG A 177 4.15 -21.28 -0.33
CA ARG A 177 5.27 -20.54 -0.90
C ARG A 177 4.77 -19.23 -1.51
N PRO A 178 5.65 -18.22 -1.67
CA PRO A 178 5.29 -16.96 -2.33
C PRO A 178 4.71 -17.15 -3.74
N GLU A 179 5.12 -18.18 -4.48
CA GLU A 179 4.54 -18.50 -5.80
C GLU A 179 3.11 -19.07 -5.76
N ASP A 180 2.65 -19.57 -4.61
CA ASP A 180 1.34 -20.21 -4.44
C ASP A 180 0.23 -19.23 -4.03
N ILE A 181 0.58 -17.95 -3.79
CA ILE A 181 -0.36 -16.89 -3.43
C ILE A 181 -0.73 -16.03 -4.64
N THR A 182 -1.88 -15.38 -4.56
CA THR A 182 -2.36 -14.49 -5.61
C THR A 182 -1.41 -13.32 -5.80
N THR A 183 -0.79 -13.24 -6.97
CA THR A 183 0.12 -12.14 -7.34
C THR A 183 -0.45 -11.36 -8.53
N PRO A 184 -0.99 -10.16 -8.30
CA PRO A 184 -1.55 -9.34 -9.37
C PRO A 184 -0.47 -8.77 -10.30
N ASP A 185 -0.82 -8.52 -11.57
CA ASP A 185 0.09 -7.95 -12.57
C ASP A 185 0.66 -6.58 -12.18
N TRP A 186 -0.07 -5.81 -11.38
CA TRP A 186 0.34 -4.50 -10.90
C TRP A 186 1.29 -4.54 -9.69
N ASN A 187 1.62 -5.72 -9.14
CA ASN A 187 2.45 -5.83 -7.94
C ASN A 187 3.81 -5.11 -8.10
N ARG A 188 4.44 -5.26 -9.27
CA ARG A 188 5.79 -4.73 -9.52
C ARG A 188 5.90 -4.15 -10.93
N ALA A 189 6.51 -2.97 -11.02
CA ALA A 189 6.93 -2.38 -12.29
C ALA A 189 7.92 -3.31 -13.03
N ARG A 190 7.84 -3.30 -14.37
CA ARG A 190 8.69 -4.11 -15.25
C ARG A 190 9.72 -3.22 -15.92
N GLY A 191 10.97 -3.32 -15.47
CA GLY A 191 12.09 -2.53 -15.98
C GLY A 191 12.97 -3.31 -16.97
N SER A 192 13.49 -2.60 -17.96
CA SER A 192 14.56 -3.04 -18.85
C SER A 192 15.57 -1.92 -19.08
N SER A 193 16.64 -2.19 -19.85
CA SER A 193 17.61 -1.16 -20.23
C SER A 193 17.03 -0.06 -21.14
N SER A 194 15.84 -0.24 -21.71
CA SER A 194 15.22 0.69 -22.65
C SER A 194 13.90 1.30 -22.17
N ARG A 195 13.18 0.65 -21.25
CA ARG A 195 11.88 1.13 -20.76
C ARG A 195 11.58 0.66 -19.33
N LEU A 196 10.72 1.40 -18.65
CA LEU A 196 10.11 1.02 -17.38
C LEU A 196 8.59 1.09 -17.52
N GLU A 197 7.92 -0.05 -17.38
CA GLU A 197 6.47 -0.14 -17.36
C GLU A 197 5.99 -0.05 -15.92
N ALA A 198 5.11 0.89 -15.63
CA ALA A 198 4.62 1.11 -14.29
C ALA A 198 3.11 1.41 -14.30
N THR A 199 2.47 1.16 -13.17
CA THR A 199 1.07 1.44 -12.90
C THR A 199 0.97 2.45 -11.77
N VAL A 200 0.07 3.42 -11.89
CA VAL A 200 -0.26 4.35 -10.81
C VAL A 200 -1.01 3.59 -9.71
N MET A 201 -0.35 3.33 -8.57
CA MET A 201 -0.95 2.66 -7.41
C MET A 201 -1.82 3.59 -6.57
N HIS A 202 -1.43 4.85 -6.48
CA HIS A 202 -2.11 5.84 -5.66
C HIS A 202 -1.98 7.24 -6.26
N VAL A 203 -3.05 8.02 -6.13
CA VAL A 203 -3.03 9.47 -6.34
C VAL A 203 -3.18 10.08 -4.96
N ASP A 204 -2.16 10.81 -4.50
CA ASP A 204 -2.20 11.43 -3.17
C ASP A 204 -3.18 12.61 -3.12
N ARG A 205 -3.37 13.17 -1.92
CA ARG A 205 -4.29 14.29 -1.70
C ARG A 205 -3.90 15.55 -2.50
N PHE A 206 -2.62 15.72 -2.84
CA PHE A 206 -2.13 16.84 -3.64
C PHE A 206 -2.24 16.56 -5.14
N GLY A 207 -2.50 15.31 -5.53
CA GLY A 207 -2.63 14.85 -6.89
C GLY A 207 -1.34 14.27 -7.47
N ASN A 208 -0.32 14.01 -6.65
CA ASN A 208 0.89 13.33 -7.09
C ASN A 208 0.60 11.86 -7.37
N LEU A 209 1.31 11.29 -8.34
CA LEU A 209 1.10 9.94 -8.84
C LEU A 209 2.18 9.02 -8.29
N LEU A 210 1.80 8.08 -7.45
CA LEU A 210 2.69 7.09 -6.85
C LEU A 210 2.61 5.80 -7.66
N LEU A 211 3.75 5.35 -8.17
CA LEU A 211 3.84 4.23 -9.10
C LEU A 211 4.26 2.93 -8.40
N ASN A 212 3.92 1.77 -8.97
CA ASN A 212 4.33 0.44 -8.50
C ASN A 212 5.82 0.11 -8.74
N ALA A 213 6.68 1.12 -8.82
CA ALA A 213 8.12 0.97 -8.98
C ALA A 213 8.81 1.37 -7.68
N SER A 214 9.25 0.40 -6.89
CA SER A 214 10.07 0.65 -5.70
C SER A 214 11.45 1.19 -6.08
N ALA A 215 12.13 1.85 -5.14
CA ALA A 215 13.49 2.39 -5.32
C ALA A 215 14.46 1.34 -5.89
N GLU A 216 14.37 0.09 -5.41
CA GLU A 216 15.18 -1.03 -5.90
C GLU A 216 14.96 -1.30 -7.40
N GLN A 217 13.76 -1.08 -7.92
CA GLN A 217 13.40 -1.35 -9.31
C GLN A 217 13.74 -0.20 -10.25
N TRP A 218 13.44 1.04 -9.86
CA TRP A 218 13.55 2.17 -10.79
C TRP A 218 14.93 2.84 -10.75
N LEU A 219 15.61 2.88 -9.59
CA LEU A 219 16.91 3.55 -9.49
C LEU A 219 17.95 2.97 -10.47
N PRO A 220 18.14 1.64 -10.58
CA PRO A 220 19.12 1.09 -11.51
C PRO A 220 18.77 1.38 -12.98
N VAL A 221 17.47 1.40 -13.31
CA VAL A 221 16.98 1.66 -14.67
C VAL A 221 17.26 3.12 -15.06
N VAL A 222 16.90 4.06 -14.20
CA VAL A 222 17.09 5.50 -14.46
C VAL A 222 18.57 5.88 -14.45
N ASP A 223 19.38 5.31 -13.55
CA ASP A 223 20.84 5.51 -13.55
C ASP A 223 21.49 5.01 -14.85
N ALA A 224 21.07 3.83 -15.35
CA ALA A 224 21.54 3.31 -16.63
C ALA A 224 21.16 4.22 -17.81
N TRP A 225 19.97 4.83 -17.77
CA TRP A 225 19.54 5.80 -18.77
C TRP A 225 20.39 7.06 -18.73
N GLN A 226 20.56 7.67 -17.56
CA GLN A 226 21.37 8.87 -17.39
C GLN A 226 22.83 8.68 -17.84
N LYS A 227 23.41 7.51 -17.59
CA LYS A 227 24.75 7.14 -18.08
C LYS A 227 24.81 7.04 -19.61
N ARG A 228 23.75 6.55 -20.25
CA ARG A 228 23.70 6.37 -21.71
C ARG A 228 23.42 7.68 -22.46
N THR A 229 22.48 8.49 -21.98
CA THR A 229 22.00 9.69 -22.69
C THR A 229 22.64 10.99 -22.19
N GLY A 230 23.40 10.93 -21.11
CA GLY A 230 23.92 12.09 -20.39
C GLY A 230 22.92 12.59 -19.34
N SER A 231 23.44 13.11 -18.22
CA SER A 231 22.65 13.48 -17.03
C SER A 231 21.60 14.58 -17.24
N ALA A 232 21.65 15.30 -18.36
CA ALA A 232 20.67 16.33 -18.73
C ALA A 232 19.45 15.76 -19.50
N ALA A 233 19.49 14.51 -19.95
CA ALA A 233 18.41 13.90 -20.69
C ALA A 233 17.20 13.62 -19.78
N GLY A 234 16.01 14.03 -20.23
CA GLY A 234 14.75 13.77 -19.53
C GLY A 234 14.27 12.33 -19.69
N VAL A 235 13.11 12.04 -19.09
CA VAL A 235 12.39 10.78 -19.24
C VAL A 235 11.10 11.07 -19.98
N VAL A 236 10.82 10.33 -21.05
CA VAL A 236 9.55 10.42 -21.78
C VAL A 236 8.56 9.46 -21.17
N MET A 237 7.44 9.99 -20.66
CA MET A 237 6.28 9.21 -20.26
C MET A 237 5.33 9.03 -21.44
N ARG A 238 4.87 7.80 -21.65
CA ARG A 238 3.86 7.44 -22.64
C ARG A 238 2.67 6.80 -21.96
N HIS A 239 1.48 7.17 -22.43
CA HIS A 239 0.20 6.62 -22.01
C HIS A 239 -0.66 6.42 -23.26
N GLU A 240 -1.50 5.38 -23.30
CA GLU A 240 -2.30 5.02 -24.48
C GLU A 240 -3.20 6.16 -24.98
N ASN A 241 -3.76 6.95 -24.07
CA ASN A 241 -4.76 7.98 -24.39
C ASN A 241 -4.20 9.41 -24.39
N HIS A 242 -2.89 9.59 -24.18
CA HIS A 242 -2.27 10.92 -24.05
C HIS A 242 -0.98 11.01 -24.86
N PRO A 243 -0.65 12.19 -25.43
CA PRO A 243 0.62 12.39 -26.11
C PRO A 243 1.80 12.16 -25.15
N PRO A 244 2.98 11.78 -25.67
CA PRO A 244 4.17 11.62 -24.83
C PRO A 244 4.50 12.91 -24.08
N VAL A 245 4.84 12.78 -22.79
CA VAL A 245 5.18 13.91 -21.92
C VAL A 245 6.63 13.80 -21.48
N MET A 246 7.39 14.88 -21.61
CA MET A 246 8.74 14.95 -21.06
C MET A 246 8.66 15.20 -19.54
N LEU A 247 9.33 14.34 -18.78
CA LEU A 247 9.53 14.43 -17.34
C LEU A 247 11.00 14.72 -17.05
N HIS A 248 11.28 15.52 -16.04
CA HIS A 248 12.63 15.71 -15.52
C HIS A 248 12.83 14.91 -14.23
N VAL A 249 13.93 14.19 -14.13
CA VAL A 249 14.34 13.56 -12.87
C VAL A 249 14.80 14.66 -11.93
N VAL A 250 14.10 14.83 -10.81
CA VAL A 250 14.34 15.88 -9.82
C VAL A 250 14.38 15.30 -8.42
N GLU A 251 15.11 15.93 -7.51
CA GLU A 251 15.10 15.55 -6.09
C GLU A 251 13.80 15.97 -5.41
N THR A 252 13.25 17.12 -5.81
CA THR A 252 12.00 17.66 -5.32
C THR A 252 11.27 18.40 -6.43
N TYR A 253 9.94 18.28 -6.46
CA TYR A 253 9.09 19.00 -7.42
C TYR A 253 9.17 20.52 -7.25
N ALA A 254 9.63 21.03 -6.11
CA ALA A 254 9.86 22.46 -5.90
C ALA A 254 10.93 23.06 -6.81
N LEU A 255 11.80 22.23 -7.40
CA LEU A 255 12.80 22.64 -8.40
C LEU A 255 12.20 22.82 -9.80
N LEU A 256 10.96 22.37 -10.02
CA LEU A 256 10.26 22.61 -11.29
C LEU A 256 9.73 24.06 -11.32
N PRO A 257 9.74 24.74 -12.48
CA PRO A 257 9.21 26.09 -12.59
C PRO A 257 7.72 26.13 -12.25
N HIS A 258 7.25 27.24 -11.70
CA HIS A 258 5.81 27.45 -11.51
C HIS A 258 5.10 27.47 -12.86
N LEU A 259 4.06 26.64 -13.00
CA LEU A 259 3.14 26.71 -14.13
C LEU A 259 2.15 27.85 -13.89
N THR A 260 2.45 29.06 -14.38
CA THR A 260 1.40 30.10 -14.57
C THR A 260 0.78 29.93 -15.95
N ASP A 261 -0.41 30.49 -16.17
CA ASP A 261 -1.07 30.52 -17.49
C ASP A 261 -0.27 31.30 -18.56
N SER A 262 0.96 31.77 -18.25
CA SER A 262 1.74 32.70 -19.08
C SER A 262 3.28 32.51 -19.08
N VAL A 263 3.90 31.47 -18.50
CA VAL A 263 5.39 31.41 -18.40
C VAL A 263 6.09 30.88 -19.68
N PRO A 264 7.05 31.63 -20.26
CA PRO A 264 7.99 31.15 -21.27
C PRO A 264 9.28 30.54 -20.68
N ALA A 265 9.95 29.74 -21.51
CA ALA A 265 11.10 28.88 -21.21
C ALA A 265 12.35 29.56 -20.60
N ARG A 266 12.87 28.93 -19.52
CA ARG A 266 14.21 29.01 -18.87
C ARG A 266 14.30 29.83 -17.58
N VAL A 267 14.59 29.12 -16.48
CA VAL A 267 15.17 29.68 -15.25
C VAL A 267 16.47 28.95 -14.98
N THR A 268 17.58 29.69 -14.97
CA THR A 268 18.91 29.18 -14.59
C THR A 268 19.20 29.71 -13.19
N VAL A 269 19.38 28.83 -12.21
CA VAL A 269 19.80 29.20 -10.84
C VAL A 269 21.26 28.78 -10.64
N SER A 270 22.11 29.74 -10.25
CA SER A 270 23.54 29.53 -10.00
C SER A 270 23.87 29.57 -8.49
N ASP A 271 24.75 28.63 -8.12
CA ASP A 271 25.72 28.57 -7.02
C ASP A 271 25.34 28.90 -5.55
N ARG A 272 25.12 27.86 -4.73
CA ARG A 272 25.98 27.40 -3.59
C ARG A 272 25.26 26.44 -2.62
N VAL A 273 25.94 25.33 -2.30
CA VAL A 273 25.55 24.19 -1.40
C VAL A 273 25.79 24.59 0.08
N THR A 274 25.05 24.15 1.12
CA THR A 274 25.17 22.85 1.85
C THR A 274 24.21 22.81 3.07
N VAL A 275 23.60 21.65 3.43
CA VAL A 275 23.63 21.00 4.78
C VAL A 275 23.38 19.46 4.67
N SER A 276 24.21 18.71 5.40
CA SER A 276 24.34 17.25 5.71
C SER A 276 23.04 16.45 6.00
N ASN A 277 22.90 15.12 5.79
CA ASN A 277 23.84 13.99 5.80
C ASN A 277 23.44 12.87 4.80
N ARG A 278 24.13 12.87 3.64
CA ARG A 278 24.64 11.74 2.83
C ARG A 278 23.68 10.69 2.24
N VAL A 279 23.05 11.05 1.12
CA VAL A 279 23.43 10.56 -0.23
C VAL A 279 23.42 11.79 -1.16
N THR A 280 24.58 12.13 -1.70
CA THR A 280 24.79 13.29 -2.59
C THR A 280 24.63 12.84 -4.04
N ALA A 281 23.61 13.31 -4.75
CA ALA A 281 23.58 13.32 -6.22
C ALA A 281 23.86 14.75 -6.70
N SER A 282 25.12 15.00 -7.02
CA SER A 282 25.66 16.29 -7.46
C SER A 282 25.37 16.56 -8.93
N ASN A 283 24.11 16.78 -9.33
CA ASN A 283 23.81 16.94 -10.76
C ASN A 283 22.94 18.19 -10.96
N GLY A 284 23.54 19.31 -11.39
CA GLY A 284 22.85 20.54 -11.75
C GLY A 284 21.87 20.37 -12.92
N VAL A 285 20.69 19.82 -12.62
CA VAL A 285 19.60 19.63 -13.58
C VAL A 285 19.01 21.00 -13.92
N THR A 286 19.22 21.45 -15.16
CA THR A 286 18.53 22.61 -15.71
C THR A 286 17.13 22.17 -16.13
N VAL A 287 16.09 22.66 -15.45
CA VAL A 287 14.69 22.41 -15.85
C VAL A 287 14.27 23.47 -16.88
N SER A 288 13.99 23.05 -18.12
CA SER A 288 13.42 23.94 -19.13
C SER A 288 11.98 24.30 -18.75
N ALA A 289 11.61 25.59 -18.77
CA ALA A 289 10.20 25.94 -18.60
C ALA A 289 9.40 25.41 -19.79
N GLY A 290 8.37 24.61 -19.49
CA GLY A 290 7.56 23.88 -20.46
C GLY A 290 7.23 22.44 -20.03
N SER A 291 8.06 21.79 -19.21
CA SER A 291 7.77 20.45 -18.70
C SER A 291 6.84 20.54 -17.49
N PRO A 292 5.60 20.02 -17.58
CA PRO A 292 4.60 20.25 -16.54
C PRO A 292 4.82 19.40 -15.28
N ALA A 293 5.67 18.36 -15.35
CA ALA A 293 5.83 17.36 -14.32
C ALA A 293 7.28 16.86 -14.18
N GLY A 294 7.62 16.41 -12.97
CA GLY A 294 8.91 15.81 -12.63
C GLY A 294 8.74 14.37 -12.14
N LEU A 295 9.82 13.61 -12.25
CA LEU A 295 9.97 12.25 -11.76
C LEU A 295 10.89 12.27 -10.54
N LEU A 296 10.46 11.72 -9.40
CA LEU A 296 11.21 11.79 -8.15
C LEU A 296 11.05 10.53 -7.30
N ALA A 297 11.94 10.37 -6.33
CA ALA A 297 11.78 9.40 -5.26
C ALA A 297 10.75 9.94 -4.26
N SER A 298 9.63 9.24 -4.06
CA SER A 298 8.71 9.57 -2.99
C SER A 298 9.33 9.29 -1.61
N SER A 299 8.81 9.97 -0.59
CA SER A 299 9.08 9.63 0.82
C SER A 299 8.70 8.19 1.19
N GLN A 300 7.88 7.54 0.36
CA GLN A 300 7.46 6.15 0.55
C GLN A 300 8.41 5.12 -0.06
N GLY A 301 9.49 5.56 -0.73
CA GLY A 301 10.43 4.66 -1.39
C GLY A 301 9.95 4.12 -2.74
N TYR A 302 8.90 4.73 -3.29
CA TYR A 302 8.36 4.44 -4.62
C TYR A 302 8.62 5.60 -5.58
N LEU A 303 8.60 5.33 -6.89
CA LEU A 303 8.69 6.34 -7.93
C LEU A 303 7.42 7.19 -7.94
N GLU A 304 7.60 8.50 -8.04
CA GLU A 304 6.52 9.49 -8.01
C GLU A 304 6.61 10.44 -9.19
N ILE A 305 5.44 10.83 -9.71
CA ILE A 305 5.30 11.92 -10.68
C ILE A 305 4.51 13.05 -10.03
N ALA A 306 5.10 14.24 -10.00
CA ALA A 306 4.52 15.43 -9.38
C ALA A 306 4.65 16.65 -10.28
N CYS A 307 3.74 17.62 -10.11
CA CYS A 307 3.79 18.92 -10.76
C CYS A 307 3.94 20.00 -9.68
N ASN A 308 4.77 21.03 -9.92
CA ASN A 308 4.87 22.12 -8.96
C ASN A 308 3.57 22.94 -8.93
N CYS A 309 2.99 23.08 -7.74
CA CYS A 309 1.75 23.83 -7.48
C CYS A 309 0.49 23.36 -8.24
N ARG A 310 0.44 22.15 -8.82
CA ARG A 310 -0.76 21.59 -9.48
C ARG A 310 -0.89 20.08 -9.28
N PRO A 311 -2.13 19.52 -9.29
CA PRO A 311 -2.33 18.07 -9.27
C PRO A 311 -1.81 17.39 -10.55
N ALA A 312 -0.79 16.54 -10.43
CA ALA A 312 -0.24 15.81 -11.58
C ALA A 312 -1.28 14.90 -12.24
N SER A 313 -2.17 14.29 -11.46
CA SER A 313 -3.30 13.50 -11.96
C SER A 313 -4.21 14.28 -12.91
N GLN A 314 -4.51 15.53 -12.61
CA GLN A 314 -5.35 16.38 -13.46
C GLN A 314 -4.58 16.88 -14.69
N VAL A 315 -3.33 17.31 -14.49
CA VAL A 315 -2.48 17.83 -15.58
C VAL A 315 -2.18 16.75 -16.61
N LEU A 316 -1.95 15.51 -16.16
CA LEU A 316 -1.59 14.39 -17.03
C LEU A 316 -2.78 13.49 -17.42
N GLY A 317 -3.97 13.73 -16.86
CA GLY A 317 -5.16 12.91 -17.11
C GLY A 317 -5.07 11.48 -16.56
N LEU A 318 -4.22 11.26 -15.56
CA LEU A 318 -3.92 9.94 -14.99
C LEU A 318 -4.67 9.71 -13.67
N ARG A 319 -4.99 8.44 -13.41
CA ARG A 319 -5.70 8.00 -12.21
C ARG A 319 -5.09 6.70 -11.68
N THR A 320 -5.47 6.30 -10.47
CA THR A 320 -5.16 4.97 -9.95
C THR A 320 -5.53 3.89 -10.99
N GLY A 321 -4.58 3.00 -11.30
CA GLY A 321 -4.73 1.95 -12.31
C GLY A 321 -4.28 2.34 -13.72
N SER A 322 -3.95 3.62 -13.98
CA SER A 322 -3.35 4.03 -15.25
C SER A 322 -1.99 3.35 -15.44
N ASN A 323 -1.80 2.71 -16.60
CA ASN A 323 -0.53 2.12 -17.00
C ASN A 323 0.27 3.11 -17.83
N ILE A 324 1.54 3.29 -17.51
CA ILE A 324 2.46 4.19 -18.19
C ILE A 324 3.75 3.45 -18.58
N ILE A 325 4.37 3.94 -19.64
CA ILE A 325 5.69 3.49 -20.08
C ILE A 325 6.64 4.69 -19.99
N LEU A 326 7.71 4.54 -19.23
CA LEU A 326 8.80 5.50 -19.16
C LEU A 326 9.95 5.03 -20.05
N THR A 327 10.51 5.93 -20.84
CA THR A 327 11.69 5.69 -21.68
C THR A 327 12.68 6.85 -21.53
N PRO A 328 13.98 6.66 -21.75
CA PRO A 328 14.90 7.79 -21.82
C PRO A 328 14.52 8.72 -22.98
N ALA A 329 14.71 10.02 -22.81
CA ALA A 329 14.73 10.94 -23.93
C ALA A 329 15.97 10.64 -24.79
N GLU A 330 15.78 10.43 -26.09
CA GLU A 330 16.90 10.34 -27.02
C GLU A 330 17.48 11.74 -27.24
N ASN A 331 18.80 11.85 -27.31
CA ASN A 331 19.45 13.10 -27.68
C ASN A 331 19.11 13.38 -29.15
N SER A 332 18.41 14.48 -29.43
CA SER A 332 18.15 14.98 -30.78
C SER A 332 19.40 15.58 -31.43
N HIS A 333 20.52 14.88 -31.33
CA HIS A 333 21.78 15.14 -32.02
C HIS A 333 22.27 13.84 -32.65
N ALA A 334 21.65 13.48 -33.76
CA ALA A 334 22.24 12.68 -34.83
C ALA A 334 22.18 13.52 -36.11
#